data_AF-A0ABD5R1J6-F1
#
_entry.id   AF-A0ABD5R1J6-F1
#
_cell.length_a   1.000
_cell.length_b   1.000
_cell.length_c   1.000
_cell.angle_alpha   90.00
_cell.angle_beta   90.00
_cell.angle_gamma   90.00
#
_symmetry.space_group_name_H-M   'P 1'
#
loop_
_entity.id
_entity.type
_entity.pdbx_description
1 polymer ?
#
loop_
_entity_poly.entity_id
_entity_poly.type
_entity_poly.pdbx_seq_one_letter_code
_entity_poly.pdbx_strand_id
1 'polypeptide(L)' 'MSTQYRVVDRVERETAEMLEQTNAVLAHDDDSTYVLEEVDDDGE' A
#
# COMPACT_ATOMS: atom_id res chain seq x y z
N MET A 1 6.07 -18.26 -6.44
CA MET A 1 5.72 -17.43 -5.28
C MET A 1 5.10 -16.17 -5.83
N SER A 2 3.82 -15.93 -5.56
CA SER A 2 3.15 -14.71 -5.99
C SER A 2 3.31 -13.68 -4.89
N THR A 3 3.86 -12.50 -5.20
CA THR A 3 3.93 -11.41 -4.24
C THR A 3 2.51 -10.95 -3.92
N GLN A 4 2.13 -11.05 -2.67
CA GLN A 4 0.83 -10.63 -2.17
C GLN A 4 1.01 -9.33 -1.40
N TYR A 5 0.02 -8.45 -1.49
CA TYR A 5 0.00 -7.18 -0.79
C TYR A 5 -1.27 -7.10 0.05
N ARG A 6 -1.15 -6.68 1.30
CA ARG A 6 -2.30 -6.36 2.15
C ARG A 6 -2.42 -4.86 2.34
N VAL A 7 -3.64 -4.36 2.39
CA VAL A 7 -3.90 -2.98 2.79
C VAL A 7 -3.67 -2.87 4.29
N VAL A 8 -2.75 -2.00 4.69
CA VAL A 8 -2.47 -1.73 6.10
C VAL A 8 -3.17 -0.47 6.59
N ASP A 9 -3.34 0.53 5.71
CA ASP A 9 -3.96 1.80 6.07
C ASP A 9 -4.60 2.49 4.85
N ARG A 10 -5.54 3.40 5.09
CA ARG A 10 -6.15 4.26 4.06
C ARG A 10 -5.82 5.71 4.35
N VAL A 11 -5.22 6.36 3.37
CA VAL A 11 -4.76 7.74 3.46
C VAL A 11 -5.46 8.63 2.44
N GLU A 12 -5.58 9.91 2.77
CA GLU A 12 -6.05 10.93 1.83
C GLU A 12 -4.97 11.20 0.76
N ARG A 13 -5.39 11.76 -0.39
CA ARG A 13 -4.50 12.05 -1.51
C ARG A 13 -3.29 12.90 -1.10
N GLU A 14 -3.49 13.93 -0.28
CA GLU A 14 -2.40 14.80 0.19
C GLU A 14 -1.33 14.01 0.97
N THR A 15 -1.76 13.04 1.78
CA THR A 15 -0.83 12.16 2.52
C THR A 15 -0.16 11.16 1.60
N ALA A 16 -0.88 10.64 0.60
CA ALA A 16 -0.30 9.78 -0.42
C ALA A 16 0.86 10.46 -1.15
N GLU A 17 0.69 11.71 -1.58
CA GLU A 17 1.74 12.49 -2.27
C GLU A 17 3.01 12.67 -1.42
N MET A 18 2.87 12.75 -0.09
CA MET A 18 4.01 12.75 0.82
C MET A 18 4.67 11.36 0.92
N LEU A 19 3.87 10.30 0.94
CA LEU A 19 4.35 8.91 1.03
C LEU A 19 4.99 8.43 -0.29
N GLU A 20 4.59 8.96 -1.44
CA GLU A 20 5.21 8.69 -2.74
C GLU A 20 6.69 9.13 -2.78
N GLN A 21 7.08 10.09 -1.93
CA GLN A 21 8.48 10.50 -1.79
C GLN A 21 9.29 9.56 -0.89
N THR A 22 8.67 8.50 -0.38
CA THR A 22 9.28 7.50 0.51
C THR A 22 9.28 6.12 -0.15
N ASN A 23 9.66 5.07 0.60
CA ASN A 23 9.61 3.68 0.11
C ASN A 23 8.25 3.00 0.40
N ALA A 24 7.17 3.77 0.53
CA ALA A 24 5.84 3.22 0.74
C ALA A 24 5.28 2.64 -0.57
N VAL A 25 4.64 1.48 -0.49
CA VAL A 25 3.86 0.91 -1.60
C VAL A 25 2.44 1.45 -1.48
N LEU A 26 1.94 2.12 -2.52
CA LEU A 26 0.63 2.75 -2.53
C LEU A 26 -0.26 2.18 -3.64
N ALA A 27 -1.54 2.00 -3.34
CA ALA A 27 -2.58 1.68 -4.32
C ALA A 27 -3.60 2.80 -4.38
N HIS A 28 -3.85 3.29 -5.59
CA HIS A 28 -4.84 4.34 -5.85
C HIS A 28 -6.12 3.71 -6.40
N ASP A 29 -7.23 4.05 -5.76
CA ASP A 29 -8.60 3.80 -6.21
C ASP A 29 -9.25 5.15 -6.56
N ASP A 30 -10.36 5.15 -7.31
CA ASP A 30 -10.99 6.36 -7.84
C ASP A 30 -11.21 7.47 -6.79
N ASP A 31 -11.48 7.09 -5.54
CA ASP A 31 -11.77 8.03 -4.43
C ASP A 31 -10.77 7.94 -3.26
N SER A 32 -9.82 7.00 -3.26
CA SER A 32 -9.01 6.71 -2.07
C SER A 32 -7.62 6.20 -2.39
N THR A 33 -6.66 6.47 -1.50
CA THR A 33 -5.33 5.85 -1.56
C THR A 33 -5.12 4.92 -0.37
N TYR A 34 -4.51 3.77 -0.64
CA TYR A 34 -4.22 2.73 0.34
C TYR A 34 -2.72 2.50 0.45
N VAL A 35 -2.24 2.35 1.67
CA VAL A 35 -0.87 1.90 1.94
C VAL A 35 -0.86 0.39 1.95
N LEU A 36 0.07 -0.19 1.20
CA LEU A 36 0.24 -1.62 1.04
C LEU A 36 1.49 -2.11 1.75
N GLU A 37 1.40 -3.33 2.28
CA GLU A 37 2.52 -4.06 2.84
C GLU A 37 2.63 -5.41 2.12
N GLU A 38 3.86 -5.77 1.72
CA GLU A 38 4.17 -7.09 1.18
C GLU A 38 3.95 -8.13 2.27
N VAL A 39 3.10 -9.10 1.96
CA VAL A 39 2.97 -10.30 2.79
C VAL A 39 3.70 -11.42 2.08
N ASP A 40 4.73 -11.94 2.74
CA ASP A 40 5.25 -13.24 2.39
C ASP A 40 4.14 -14.26 2.64
N ASP A 41 3.76 -14.97 1.59
CA ASP A 41 2.97 -16.21 1.67
C ASP A 41 3.87 -17.31 2.27
N ASP A 42 4.49 -17.04 3.43
CA ASP A 42 5.16 -18.03 4.25
C ASP A 42 4.05 -18.75 5.03
N GLY A 43 3.31 -19.57 4.30
CA GLY A 43 2.47 -20.60 4.88
C GLY A 43 3.36 -21.56 5.65
N GLU A 44 3.06 -21.69 6.94
CA GLU A 44 3.45 -22.74 7.91
C GLU A 44 4.32 -23.92 7.42
#